data_AF-A0A8T4Q003-F1
#
_entry.id   AF-A0A8T4Q003-F1
#
_cell.length_a   1.000
_cell.length_b   1.000
_cell.length_c   1.000
_cell.angle_alpha   90.00
_cell.angle_beta   90.00
_cell.angle_gamma   90.00
#
_symmetry.space_group_name_H-M   'P 1'
#
loop_
_entity.id
_entity.type
_entity.pdbx_description
1 polymer ?
#
loop_
_entity_poly.entity_id
_entity_poly.type
_entity_poly.pdbx_seq_one_letter_code
_entity_poly.pdbx_strand_id
1 'polypeptide(L)'
;MNKKQMAYQTTRILYGKEDIILLGSAALFGWNSADYLANAQDFMRYAIGGAFGLASLSVGFFAFLTVGTRHYLNKDRKKLENDGASYPLQNSERITIEDADGLENLLERTRAGERKEWGTLLKAYDDKGTTVVTEILHPGIAEAEGLIFFLTGGTGQVNSALARQQGYNGFHHYHPNHGPGWAGAGNFSIGLVDRNKPLDWINLLTFNMPDGPEIIGFNQRFVYVPLEKGSKNELVRADHGKIMEYLGA
;
A
#
# COMPACT_ATOMS: atom_id res chain seq x y z
N MET A 1 -14.36 6.90 -20.42
CA MET A 1 -13.46 6.28 -19.44
C MET A 1 -12.71 5.14 -20.14
N ASN A 2 -11.38 5.18 -20.19
CA ASN A 2 -10.56 4.13 -20.79
C ASN A 2 -10.35 2.96 -19.82
N LYS A 3 -9.66 1.89 -20.26
CA LYS A 3 -9.42 0.69 -19.44
C LYS A 3 -8.62 0.97 -18.15
N LYS A 4 -7.59 1.84 -18.22
CA LYS A 4 -6.77 2.22 -17.06
C LYS A 4 -7.62 2.95 -16.02
N GLN A 5 -8.41 3.93 -16.46
CA GLN A 5 -9.35 4.66 -15.61
C GLN A 5 -10.43 3.74 -14.99
N MET A 6 -10.94 2.77 -15.75
CA MET A 6 -11.90 1.79 -15.24
C MET A 6 -11.29 0.90 -14.16
N ALA A 7 -10.07 0.38 -14.37
CA ALA A 7 -9.37 -0.42 -13.36
C ALA A 7 -9.14 0.37 -12.07
N TYR A 8 -8.63 1.60 -12.15
CA TYR A 8 -8.49 2.48 -11.00
C TYR A 8 -9.83 2.74 -10.28
N GLN A 9 -10.88 3.08 -11.02
CA GLN A 9 -12.19 3.36 -10.44
C GLN A 9 -12.80 2.14 -9.75
N THR A 10 -12.66 0.95 -10.33
CA THR A 10 -13.09 -0.30 -9.72
C THR A 10 -12.33 -0.57 -8.43
N THR A 11 -11.00 -0.51 -8.44
CA THR A 11 -10.19 -0.73 -7.23
C THR A 11 -10.50 0.30 -6.15
N ARG A 12 -10.68 1.58 -6.52
CA ARG A 12 -11.08 2.64 -5.59
C ARG A 12 -12.41 2.38 -4.90
N ILE A 13 -13.40 1.88 -5.65
CA ILE A 13 -14.69 1.51 -5.07
C ILE A 13 -14.54 0.34 -4.12
N LEU A 14 -13.72 -0.67 -4.48
CA LEU A 14 -13.47 -1.83 -3.64
C LEU A 14 -12.77 -1.41 -2.34
N TYR A 15 -11.71 -0.60 -2.42
CA TYR A 15 -10.97 -0.11 -1.25
C TYR A 15 -11.78 0.84 -0.38
N GLY A 16 -12.60 1.71 -0.99
CA GLY A 16 -13.57 2.53 -0.25
C GLY A 16 -14.63 1.74 0.49
N LYS A 17 -14.80 0.45 0.16
CA LYS A 17 -15.73 -0.50 0.78
C LYS A 17 -15.03 -1.65 1.48
N GLU A 18 -13.71 -1.58 1.72
CA GLU A 18 -12.93 -2.66 2.36
C GLU A 18 -13.62 -3.20 3.62
N ASP A 19 -14.09 -2.31 4.49
CA ASP A 19 -14.81 -2.67 5.71
C ASP A 19 -16.10 -3.45 5.41
N ILE A 20 -16.88 -3.02 4.42
CA ILE A 20 -18.17 -3.66 4.07
C ILE A 20 -17.92 -5.01 3.39
N ILE A 21 -16.91 -5.11 2.54
CA ILE A 21 -16.53 -6.35 1.87
C ILE A 21 -16.05 -7.35 2.93
N LEU A 22 -15.16 -6.94 3.85
CA LEU A 22 -14.70 -7.80 4.93
C LEU A 22 -15.82 -8.19 5.90
N LEU A 23 -16.66 -7.23 6.33
CA LEU A 23 -17.79 -7.50 7.23
C LEU A 23 -18.85 -8.39 6.56
N GLY A 24 -19.09 -8.18 5.26
CA GLY A 24 -19.99 -9.00 4.45
C GLY A 24 -19.47 -10.43 4.31
N SER A 25 -18.18 -10.60 4.00
CA SER A 25 -17.52 -11.91 4.02
C SER A 25 -17.58 -12.55 5.40
N ALA A 26 -17.33 -11.80 6.48
CA ALA A 26 -17.45 -12.26 7.86
C ALA A 26 -18.85 -12.76 8.21
N ALA A 27 -19.88 -12.00 7.84
CA ALA A 27 -21.27 -12.36 8.06
C ALA A 27 -21.69 -13.59 7.26
N LEU A 28 -21.29 -13.70 5.98
CA LEU A 28 -21.57 -14.87 5.15
C LEU A 28 -20.87 -16.13 5.67
N PHE A 29 -19.59 -16.03 6.05
CA PHE A 29 -18.86 -17.15 6.63
C PHE A 29 -19.43 -17.55 8.00
N GLY A 30 -19.78 -16.59 8.85
CA GLY A 30 -20.43 -16.84 10.14
C GLY A 30 -21.80 -17.52 9.98
N TRP A 31 -22.63 -17.05 9.04
CA TRP A 31 -23.92 -17.66 8.72
C TRP A 31 -23.77 -19.10 8.21
N ASN A 32 -22.90 -19.31 7.22
CA ASN A 32 -22.62 -20.65 6.69
C ASN A 32 -22.08 -21.59 7.79
N SER A 33 -21.24 -21.09 8.70
CA SER A 33 -20.72 -21.87 9.83
C SER A 33 -21.84 -22.29 10.80
N ALA A 34 -22.77 -21.38 11.11
CA ALA A 34 -23.92 -21.66 11.97
C ALA A 34 -24.90 -22.66 11.33
N ASP A 35 -25.17 -22.53 10.03
CA ASP A 35 -26.05 -23.43 9.28
C ASP A 35 -25.45 -24.84 9.14
N TYR A 36 -24.14 -24.96 8.87
CA TYR A 36 -23.45 -26.25 8.86
C TYR A 36 -23.41 -26.92 10.23
N LEU A 37 -23.21 -26.15 11.32
CA LEU A 37 -23.27 -26.68 12.68
C LEU A 37 -24.68 -27.16 13.04
N ALA A 38 -25.72 -26.45 12.62
CA ALA A 38 -27.10 -26.86 12.83
C ALA A 38 -27.42 -28.19 12.12
N ASN A 39 -26.87 -28.41 10.92
CA ASN A 39 -27.23 -29.54 10.04
C ASN A 39 -26.26 -30.74 10.04
N ALA A 40 -25.10 -30.66 10.70
CA ALA A 40 -24.14 -31.78 10.76
C ALA A 40 -24.47 -32.82 11.85
N GLN A 41 -24.16 -34.11 11.60
CA GLN A 41 -24.22 -35.19 12.60
C GLN A 41 -23.04 -35.11 13.59
N ASP A 42 -23.22 -35.63 14.81
CA ASP A 42 -22.42 -35.27 16.00
C ASP A 42 -20.90 -35.40 15.88
N PHE A 43 -20.35 -36.38 15.16
CA PHE A 43 -18.89 -36.50 14.97
C PHE A 43 -18.33 -35.48 13.96
N MET A 44 -19.07 -35.24 12.87
CA MET A 44 -18.75 -34.21 11.89
C MET A 44 -18.89 -32.80 12.47
N ARG A 45 -19.85 -32.58 13.40
CA ARG A 45 -20.00 -31.31 14.14
C ARG A 45 -18.74 -30.89 14.89
N TYR A 46 -17.99 -31.80 15.50
CA TYR A 46 -16.77 -31.43 16.23
C TYR A 46 -15.59 -31.11 15.31
N ALA A 47 -15.37 -31.91 14.26
CA ALA A 47 -14.28 -31.68 13.31
C ALA A 47 -14.53 -30.45 12.41
N ILE A 48 -15.75 -30.33 11.88
CA ILE A 48 -16.19 -29.17 11.08
C ILE A 48 -16.36 -27.96 11.98
N GLY A 49 -16.98 -28.08 13.14
CA GLY A 49 -17.11 -26.99 14.11
C GLY A 49 -15.76 -26.44 14.60
N GLY A 50 -14.74 -27.29 14.75
CA GLY A 50 -13.38 -26.85 15.08
C GLY A 50 -12.71 -26.08 13.94
N ALA A 51 -12.79 -26.58 12.70
CA ALA A 51 -12.21 -25.91 11.53
C ALA A 51 -12.94 -24.60 11.17
N PHE A 52 -14.28 -24.60 11.26
CA PHE A 52 -15.10 -23.42 11.01
C PHE A 52 -15.08 -22.43 12.18
N GLY A 53 -14.92 -22.89 13.43
CA GLY A 53 -14.68 -22.02 14.58
C GLY A 53 -13.36 -21.24 14.44
N LEU A 54 -12.30 -21.91 13.98
CA LEU A 54 -11.03 -21.26 13.64
C LEU A 54 -11.16 -20.29 12.45
N ALA A 55 -11.95 -20.63 11.42
CA ALA A 55 -12.23 -19.74 10.31
C ALA A 55 -13.09 -18.52 10.70
N SER A 56 -14.06 -18.70 11.60
CA SER A 56 -14.90 -17.61 12.11
C SER A 56 -14.10 -16.66 13.00
N LEU A 57 -13.23 -17.20 13.86
CA LEU A 57 -12.31 -16.44 14.68
C LEU A 57 -11.27 -15.70 13.83
N SER A 58 -10.74 -16.31 12.77
CA SER A 58 -9.80 -15.65 11.87
C SER A 58 -10.46 -14.51 11.10
N VAL A 59 -11.68 -14.69 10.59
CA VAL A 59 -12.40 -13.63 9.89
C VAL A 59 -12.86 -12.51 10.84
N GLY A 60 -13.33 -12.83 12.05
CA GLY A 60 -13.60 -11.84 13.09
C GLY A 60 -12.35 -11.06 13.52
N PHE A 61 -11.21 -11.73 13.59
CA PHE A 61 -9.90 -11.11 13.82
C PHE A 61 -9.49 -10.19 12.66
N PHE A 62 -9.66 -10.61 11.40
CA PHE A 62 -9.40 -9.75 10.25
C PHE A 62 -10.34 -8.53 10.20
N ALA A 63 -11.63 -8.70 10.50
CA ALA A 63 -12.57 -7.58 10.60
C ALA A 63 -12.19 -6.61 11.73
N PHE A 64 -11.80 -7.13 12.89
CA PHE A 64 -11.28 -6.32 14.01
C PHE A 64 -9.99 -5.58 13.62
N LEU A 65 -9.05 -6.26 12.95
CA LEU A 65 -7.83 -5.63 12.44
C LEU A 65 -8.14 -4.53 11.45
N THR A 66 -9.07 -4.70 10.51
CA THR A 66 -9.41 -3.69 9.50
C THR A 66 -10.16 -2.50 10.12
N VAL A 67 -11.22 -2.74 10.90
CA VAL A 67 -11.96 -1.66 11.58
C VAL A 67 -11.08 -0.93 12.60
N GLY A 68 -10.27 -1.68 13.36
CA GLY A 68 -9.29 -1.15 14.30
C GLY A 68 -8.21 -0.33 13.60
N THR A 69 -7.66 -0.82 12.47
CA THR A 69 -6.70 -0.10 11.64
C THR A 69 -7.31 1.19 11.11
N ARG A 70 -8.55 1.17 10.62
CA ARG A 70 -9.23 2.39 10.14
C ARG A 70 -9.46 3.39 11.27
N HIS A 71 -9.88 2.94 12.45
CA HIS A 71 -10.04 3.81 13.61
C HIS A 71 -8.70 4.45 14.03
N TYR A 72 -7.64 3.65 14.06
CA TYR A 72 -6.28 4.09 14.38
C TYR A 72 -5.76 5.10 13.35
N LEU A 73 -5.86 4.79 12.05
CA LEU A 73 -5.48 5.69 10.96
C LEU A 73 -6.28 7.00 10.98
N ASN A 74 -7.58 6.96 11.29
CA ASN A 74 -8.40 8.17 11.40
C ASN A 74 -7.99 9.04 12.61
N LYS A 75 -7.58 8.43 13.72
CA LYS A 75 -7.08 9.15 14.90
C LYS A 75 -5.73 9.82 14.58
N ASP A 76 -4.81 9.08 13.97
CA ASP A 76 -3.50 9.60 13.57
C ASP A 76 -3.63 10.68 12.50
N ARG A 77 -4.52 10.49 11.52
CA ARG A 77 -4.81 11.50 10.50
C ARG A 77 -5.25 12.84 11.08
N LYS A 78 -6.10 12.84 12.12
CA LYS A 78 -6.49 14.08 12.81
C LYS A 78 -5.29 14.75 13.49
N LYS A 79 -4.35 13.97 14.03
CA LYS A 79 -3.11 14.49 14.60
C LYS A 79 -2.22 15.13 13.53
N LEU A 80 -2.06 14.45 12.39
CA LEU A 80 -1.30 14.95 11.23
C LEU A 80 -1.89 16.22 10.62
N GLU A 81 -3.22 16.34 10.63
CA GLU A 81 -3.94 17.52 10.15
C GLU A 81 -3.77 18.72 11.08
N ASN A 82 -3.78 18.49 12.39
CA ASN A 82 -3.72 19.56 13.39
C ASN A 82 -2.29 20.02 13.73
N ASP A 83 -1.28 19.21 13.42
CA ASP A 83 0.13 19.48 13.75
C ASP A 83 1.04 19.32 12.53
N GLY A 84 0.72 20.04 11.45
CA GLY A 84 1.45 19.94 10.19
C GLY A 84 2.94 20.25 10.31
N ALA A 85 3.34 21.10 11.27
CA ALA A 85 4.73 21.46 11.52
C ALA A 85 5.57 20.27 12.02
N SER A 86 4.98 19.39 12.84
CA SER A 86 5.65 18.18 13.33
C SER A 86 5.70 17.06 12.28
N TYR A 87 4.93 17.18 11.20
CA TYR A 87 4.78 16.15 10.17
C TYR A 87 4.86 16.73 8.75
N PRO A 88 6.00 17.34 8.37
CA PRO A 88 6.08 18.09 7.12
C PRO A 88 5.93 17.18 5.88
N LEU A 89 6.49 15.96 5.91
CA LEU A 89 6.34 14.97 4.82
C LEU A 89 4.88 14.49 4.61
N GLN A 90 4.04 14.63 5.63
CA GLN A 90 2.60 14.28 5.55
C GLN A 90 1.76 15.42 4.96
N ASN A 91 2.38 16.58 4.69
CA ASN A 91 1.74 17.81 4.25
C ASN A 91 2.31 18.37 2.94
N SER A 92 3.32 17.74 2.34
CA SER A 92 3.94 18.22 1.11
C SER A 92 2.98 18.20 -0.08
N GLU A 93 3.03 19.21 -0.94
CA GLU A 93 2.27 19.31 -2.19
C GLU A 93 2.91 18.52 -3.33
N ARG A 94 4.21 18.29 -3.23
CA ARG A 94 5.04 17.64 -4.25
C ARG A 94 6.05 16.69 -3.63
N ILE A 95 6.53 15.76 -4.45
CA ILE A 95 7.70 14.93 -4.18
C ILE A 95 8.68 15.12 -5.33
N THR A 96 9.92 15.43 -5.00
CA THR A 96 11.04 15.43 -5.95
C THR A 96 12.01 14.32 -5.55
N ILE A 97 12.45 13.51 -6.51
CA ILE A 97 13.42 12.43 -6.32
C ILE A 97 14.72 12.89 -6.96
N GLU A 98 15.71 13.22 -6.15
CA GLU A 98 17.02 13.70 -6.60
C GLU A 98 18.01 12.54 -6.83
N ASP A 99 17.79 11.39 -6.19
CA ASP A 99 18.57 10.17 -6.40
C ASP A 99 18.20 9.49 -7.72
N ALA A 100 18.79 9.98 -8.82
CA ALA A 100 18.52 9.49 -10.17
C ALA A 100 18.94 8.03 -10.36
N ASP A 101 20.08 7.62 -9.78
CA ASP A 101 20.61 6.26 -9.90
C ASP A 101 19.75 5.27 -9.11
N GLY A 102 19.36 5.66 -7.89
CA GLY A 102 18.41 4.90 -7.07
C GLY A 102 17.05 4.76 -7.75
N LEU A 103 16.54 5.84 -8.37
CA LEU A 103 15.28 5.81 -9.10
C LEU A 103 15.33 4.89 -10.31
N GLU A 104 16.39 4.94 -11.14
CA GLU A 104 16.52 4.04 -12.27
C GLU A 104 16.64 2.59 -11.81
N ASN A 105 17.37 2.32 -10.72
CA ASN A 105 17.44 0.97 -10.14
C ASN A 105 16.05 0.42 -9.76
N LEU A 106 15.19 1.25 -9.14
CA LEU A 106 13.82 0.86 -8.81
C LEU A 106 13.00 0.56 -10.07
N LEU A 107 13.08 1.43 -11.08
CA LEU A 107 12.30 1.32 -12.30
C LEU A 107 12.76 0.15 -13.17
N GLU A 108 14.06 -0.11 -13.27
CA GLU A 108 14.63 -1.25 -13.98
C GLU A 108 14.19 -2.57 -13.33
N ARG A 109 14.28 -2.66 -12.01
CA ARG A 109 13.82 -3.83 -11.26
C ARG A 109 12.31 -4.03 -11.38
N THR A 110 11.54 -2.95 -11.38
CA THR A 110 10.09 -2.99 -11.64
C THR A 110 9.81 -3.52 -13.04
N ARG A 111 10.51 -3.00 -14.06
CA ARG A 111 10.41 -3.39 -15.48
C ARG A 111 10.72 -4.88 -15.68
N ALA A 112 11.65 -5.44 -14.91
CA ALA A 112 11.97 -6.87 -14.93
C ALA A 112 10.81 -7.77 -14.49
N GLY A 113 9.77 -7.22 -13.83
CA GLY A 113 8.52 -7.93 -13.55
C GLY A 113 8.69 -9.02 -12.51
N GLU A 114 9.29 -8.69 -11.36
CA GLU A 114 9.48 -9.64 -10.28
C GLU A 114 8.17 -10.29 -9.83
N ARG A 115 8.24 -11.57 -9.45
CA ARG A 115 7.06 -12.34 -9.05
C ARG A 115 6.57 -12.01 -7.65
N LYS A 116 7.41 -11.42 -6.83
CA LYS A 116 7.15 -11.13 -5.42
C LYS A 116 7.22 -9.63 -5.20
N GLU A 117 6.49 -9.17 -4.19
CA GLU A 117 6.70 -7.85 -3.63
C GLU A 117 8.16 -7.74 -3.15
N TRP A 118 8.71 -6.55 -3.29
CA TRP A 118 10.00 -6.17 -2.73
C TRP A 118 9.94 -4.69 -2.37
N GLY A 119 10.91 -4.21 -1.62
CA GLY A 119 10.96 -2.81 -1.25
C GLY A 119 12.34 -2.37 -0.81
N THR A 120 12.47 -1.09 -0.54
CA THR A 120 13.67 -0.48 0.01
C THR A 120 13.35 0.75 0.86
N LEU A 121 14.36 1.38 1.43
CA LEU A 121 14.23 2.55 2.29
C LEU A 121 14.63 3.84 1.59
N LEU A 122 14.05 4.94 2.07
CA LEU A 122 14.25 6.28 1.55
C LEU A 122 14.73 7.21 2.65
N LYS A 123 15.65 8.12 2.32
CA LYS A 123 15.86 9.35 3.08
C LYS A 123 15.23 10.50 2.33
N ALA A 124 14.46 11.29 3.06
CA ALA A 124 13.80 12.45 2.54
C ALA A 124 13.81 13.62 3.53
N TYR A 125 13.64 14.83 3.05
CA TYR A 125 13.42 16.01 3.87
C TYR A 125 12.33 16.90 3.25
N ASP A 126 11.81 17.84 4.03
CA ASP A 126 10.88 18.85 3.50
C ASP A 126 11.63 20.11 3.10
N ASP A 127 11.45 20.56 1.86
CA ASP A 127 11.81 21.89 1.39
C ASP A 127 10.54 22.66 1.04
N LYS A 128 10.07 23.46 1.99
CA LYS A 128 8.95 24.41 1.82
C LYS A 128 7.70 23.74 1.24
N GLY A 129 7.31 22.59 1.78
CA GLY A 129 6.15 21.84 1.30
C GLY A 129 6.42 20.96 0.08
N THR A 130 7.69 20.74 -0.29
CA THR A 130 8.12 19.69 -1.23
C THR A 130 8.87 18.63 -0.44
N THR A 131 8.43 17.38 -0.50
CA THR A 131 9.25 16.26 -0.02
C THR A 131 10.36 16.00 -1.02
N VAL A 132 11.62 16.10 -0.61
CA VAL A 132 12.79 15.81 -1.44
C VAL A 132 13.38 14.48 -1.00
N VAL A 133 13.34 13.47 -1.88
CA VAL A 133 13.97 12.16 -1.67
C VAL A 133 15.40 12.22 -2.19
N THR A 134 16.37 12.13 -1.28
CA THR A 134 17.80 12.28 -1.57
C THR A 134 18.56 10.97 -1.64
N GLU A 135 17.99 9.90 -1.09
CA GLU A 135 18.60 8.58 -1.11
C GLU A 135 17.50 7.53 -1.22
N ILE A 136 17.66 6.62 -2.18
CA ILE A 136 16.94 5.37 -2.29
C ILE A 136 17.98 4.27 -2.02
N LEU A 137 17.86 3.62 -0.86
CA LEU A 137 18.80 2.57 -0.49
C LEU A 137 18.73 1.43 -1.51
N HIS A 138 19.87 0.84 -1.89
CA HIS A 138 19.84 -0.33 -2.75
C HIS A 138 19.16 -1.51 -2.02
N PRO A 139 18.18 -2.20 -2.62
CA PRO A 139 17.41 -3.23 -1.92
C PRO A 139 18.27 -4.36 -1.30
N GLY A 140 19.34 -4.78 -1.99
CA GLY A 140 20.25 -5.79 -1.46
C GLY A 140 21.02 -5.35 -0.21
N ILE A 141 21.24 -4.03 -0.03
CA ILE A 141 21.82 -3.48 1.21
C ILE A 141 20.76 -3.47 2.30
N ALA A 142 19.53 -3.03 2.00
CA ALA A 142 18.42 -3.04 2.95
C ALA A 142 18.15 -4.45 3.53
N GLU A 143 18.24 -5.48 2.69
CA GLU A 143 18.12 -6.88 3.12
C GLU A 143 19.33 -7.33 3.95
N ALA A 144 20.56 -7.05 3.49
CA ALA A 144 21.79 -7.46 4.19
C ALA A 144 21.92 -6.83 5.58
N GLU A 145 21.44 -5.60 5.76
CA GLU A 145 21.42 -4.90 7.05
C GLU A 145 20.23 -5.27 7.94
N GLY A 146 19.33 -6.15 7.49
CA GLY A 146 18.14 -6.54 8.25
C GLY A 146 17.12 -5.40 8.42
N LEU A 147 17.19 -4.39 7.55
CA LEU A 147 16.24 -3.28 7.52
C LEU A 147 14.93 -3.69 6.87
N ILE A 148 15.00 -4.61 5.91
CA ILE A 148 13.86 -5.26 5.27
C ILE A 148 14.03 -6.76 5.36
N PHE A 149 12.93 -7.45 5.69
CA PHE A 149 12.89 -8.90 5.74
C PHE A 149 11.57 -9.42 5.18
N PHE A 150 11.59 -10.59 4.55
CA PHE A 150 10.42 -11.21 3.95
C PHE A 150 9.85 -12.28 4.87
N LEU A 151 8.56 -12.18 5.16
CA LEU A 151 7.85 -13.25 5.86
C LEU A 151 7.60 -14.43 4.93
N THR A 152 7.38 -15.61 5.53
CA THR A 152 6.95 -16.81 4.82
C THR A 152 5.67 -16.52 4.05
N GLY A 153 5.74 -16.45 2.72
CA GLY A 153 4.63 -16.01 1.86
C GLY A 153 4.96 -14.85 0.93
N GLY A 154 6.11 -14.17 1.12
CA GLY A 154 6.61 -13.16 0.18
C GLY A 154 6.21 -11.72 0.47
N THR A 155 5.56 -11.46 1.60
CA THR A 155 5.28 -10.09 2.06
C THR A 155 6.51 -9.49 2.72
N GLY A 156 6.99 -8.36 2.19
CA GLY A 156 8.07 -7.59 2.80
C GLY A 156 7.61 -6.92 4.11
N GLN A 157 8.48 -6.90 5.11
CA GLN A 157 8.32 -6.12 6.33
C GLN A 157 9.55 -5.23 6.54
N VAL A 158 9.31 -4.04 7.08
CA VAL A 158 10.36 -3.08 7.42
C VAL A 158 10.62 -3.11 8.92
N ASN A 159 11.89 -3.21 9.32
CA ASN A 159 12.30 -2.94 10.69
C ASN A 159 12.30 -1.42 10.94
N SER A 160 11.11 -0.86 11.14
CA SER A 160 10.91 0.60 11.22
C SER A 160 11.72 1.24 12.35
N ALA A 161 11.96 0.53 13.47
CA ALA A 161 12.75 1.06 14.57
C ALA A 161 14.22 1.22 14.19
N LEU A 162 14.83 0.17 13.61
CA LEU A 162 16.22 0.22 13.16
C LEU A 162 16.40 1.22 12.01
N ALA A 163 15.48 1.21 11.04
CA ALA A 163 15.51 2.13 9.92
C ALA A 163 15.45 3.60 10.39
N ARG A 164 14.60 3.93 11.37
CA ARG A 164 14.57 5.28 11.98
C ARG A 164 15.88 5.62 12.69
N GLN A 165 16.50 4.68 13.40
CA GLN A 165 17.79 4.90 14.06
C GLN A 165 18.90 5.21 13.05
N GLN A 166 18.82 4.66 11.85
CA GLN A 166 19.73 4.94 10.74
C GLN A 166 19.33 6.17 9.89
N GLY A 167 18.29 6.91 10.30
CA GLY A 167 17.87 8.15 9.65
C GLY A 167 16.94 7.97 8.45
N TYR A 168 16.42 6.78 8.19
CA TYR A 168 15.40 6.56 7.16
C TYR A 168 14.04 7.05 7.63
N ASN A 169 13.31 7.70 6.73
CA ASN A 169 11.99 8.28 6.97
C ASN A 169 11.05 8.15 5.76
N GLY A 170 11.40 7.26 4.83
CA GLY A 170 10.50 6.82 3.78
C GLY A 170 10.73 5.37 3.38
N PHE A 171 9.76 4.83 2.67
CA PHE A 171 9.75 3.43 2.24
C PHE A 171 9.28 3.33 0.80
N HIS A 172 9.93 2.47 0.03
CA HIS A 172 9.49 2.06 -1.29
C HIS A 172 9.00 0.62 -1.23
N HIS A 173 7.92 0.31 -1.94
CA HIS A 173 7.63 -1.09 -2.29
C HIS A 173 7.14 -1.23 -3.73
N TYR A 174 7.18 -2.48 -4.19
CA TYR A 174 6.76 -2.91 -5.51
C TYR A 174 5.54 -3.83 -5.40
N HIS A 175 4.52 -3.56 -6.22
CA HIS A 175 3.39 -4.47 -6.40
C HIS A 175 3.58 -5.30 -7.68
N PRO A 176 3.72 -6.63 -7.57
CA PRO A 176 3.76 -7.50 -8.74
C PRO A 176 2.42 -7.49 -9.44
N ASN A 177 2.44 -7.76 -10.75
CA ASN A 177 1.22 -7.75 -11.55
C ASN A 177 0.39 -9.01 -11.24
N HIS A 178 -0.60 -8.90 -10.35
CA HIS A 178 -1.39 -10.05 -9.86
C HIS A 178 -2.48 -10.57 -10.82
N GLY A 179 -2.52 -10.13 -12.09
CA GLY A 179 -3.51 -10.63 -13.04
C GLY A 179 -3.31 -10.18 -14.50
N PRO A 180 -4.00 -10.82 -15.47
CA PRO A 180 -3.87 -10.48 -16.88
C PRO A 180 -4.55 -9.14 -17.20
N GLY A 181 -3.75 -8.19 -17.69
CA GLY A 181 -4.20 -6.97 -18.36
C GLY A 181 -4.63 -5.83 -17.43
N TRP A 182 -3.85 -4.75 -17.42
CA TRP A 182 -4.21 -3.42 -16.87
C TRP A 182 -4.38 -3.34 -15.33
N ALA A 183 -4.12 -4.43 -14.60
CA ALA A 183 -4.19 -4.49 -13.13
C ALA A 183 -3.27 -3.47 -12.43
N GLY A 184 -2.17 -3.06 -13.07
CA GLY A 184 -1.28 -2.01 -12.56
C GLY A 184 -2.00 -0.69 -12.26
N ALA A 185 -3.02 -0.30 -13.04
CA ALA A 185 -3.73 0.96 -12.81
C ALA A 185 -4.55 0.97 -11.50
N GLY A 186 -4.86 -0.21 -10.95
CA GLY A 186 -5.48 -0.32 -9.64
C GLY A 186 -4.60 0.23 -8.51
N ASN A 187 -3.28 0.18 -8.66
CA ASN A 187 -2.31 0.63 -7.64
C ASN A 187 -2.36 2.13 -7.36
N PHE A 188 -2.94 2.94 -8.27
CA PHE A 188 -3.21 4.36 -7.99
C PHE A 188 -4.24 4.56 -6.87
N SER A 189 -5.07 3.54 -6.61
CA SER A 189 -5.98 3.54 -5.49
C SER A 189 -5.25 3.01 -4.25
N ILE A 190 -4.35 3.78 -3.65
CA ILE A 190 -3.65 3.40 -2.41
C ILE A 190 -4.66 3.05 -1.30
N GLY A 191 -4.61 1.82 -0.80
CA GLY A 191 -5.55 1.26 0.20
C GLY A 191 -5.21 1.62 1.65
N LEU A 192 -6.00 1.12 2.60
CA LEU A 192 -5.73 1.35 4.03
C LEU A 192 -4.50 0.60 4.52
N VAL A 193 -4.26 -0.61 3.99
CA VAL A 193 -3.11 -1.44 4.36
C VAL A 193 -1.80 -0.75 3.97
N ASP A 194 -1.73 -0.21 2.75
CA ASP A 194 -0.56 0.54 2.25
C ASP A 194 -0.26 1.75 3.14
N ARG A 195 -1.30 2.46 3.59
CA ARG A 195 -1.15 3.66 4.44
C ARG A 195 -0.75 3.34 5.88
N ASN A 196 -0.86 2.09 6.31
CA ASN A 196 -0.65 1.73 7.71
C ASN A 196 0.81 1.42 8.05
N LYS A 197 1.72 1.33 7.07
CA LYS A 197 3.11 0.91 7.32
C LYS A 197 4.13 1.51 6.34
N PRO A 198 5.18 2.22 6.80
CA PRO A 198 5.39 2.80 8.14
C PRO A 198 4.62 4.13 8.32
N LEU A 199 4.14 4.39 9.54
CA LEU A 199 3.41 5.63 9.86
C LEU A 199 4.33 6.86 9.74
N ASP A 200 3.75 8.00 9.41
CA ASP A 200 4.39 9.32 9.27
C ASP A 200 5.50 9.41 8.20
N TRP A 201 5.69 8.37 7.39
CA TRP A 201 6.71 8.32 6.35
C TRP A 201 6.19 8.74 4.98
N ILE A 202 7.11 9.20 4.11
CA ILE A 202 6.84 9.28 2.68
C ILE A 202 7.03 7.91 2.06
N ASN A 203 6.11 7.51 1.19
CA ASN A 203 6.17 6.22 0.52
C ASN A 203 6.21 6.38 -0.99
N LEU A 204 6.96 5.50 -1.65
CA LEU A 204 6.94 5.31 -3.09
C LEU A 204 6.38 3.92 -3.40
N LEU A 205 5.55 3.82 -4.42
CA LEU A 205 5.04 2.55 -4.93
C LEU A 205 5.36 2.45 -6.41
N THR A 206 5.99 1.34 -6.79
CA THR A 206 6.25 1.01 -8.20
C THR A 206 5.47 -0.20 -8.66
N PHE A 207 5.08 -0.21 -9.93
CA PHE A 207 4.38 -1.32 -10.56
C PHE A 207 4.49 -1.22 -12.08
N ASN A 208 4.17 -2.30 -12.80
CA ASN A 208 4.15 -2.25 -14.26
C ASN A 208 2.77 -1.86 -14.79
N MET A 209 2.77 -0.85 -15.64
CA MET A 209 1.70 -0.55 -16.58
C MET A 209 2.03 -1.18 -17.96
N PRO A 210 1.05 -1.31 -18.87
CA PRO A 210 1.33 -1.89 -20.20
C PRO A 210 2.33 -1.12 -21.05
N ASP A 211 2.55 0.16 -20.74
CA ASP A 211 3.52 1.07 -21.36
C ASP A 211 4.86 1.14 -20.62
N GLY A 212 5.03 0.43 -19.49
CA GLY A 212 6.30 0.35 -18.75
C GLY A 212 6.15 0.49 -17.24
N PRO A 213 7.26 0.58 -16.50
CA PRO A 213 7.23 0.79 -15.06
C PRO A 213 6.65 2.17 -14.73
N GLU A 214 5.86 2.20 -13.68
CA GLU A 214 5.21 3.39 -13.14
C GLU A 214 5.63 3.57 -11.69
N ILE A 215 5.64 4.82 -11.24
CA ILE A 215 5.90 5.18 -9.85
C ILE A 215 4.86 6.20 -9.39
N ILE A 216 4.36 5.99 -8.17
CA ILE A 216 3.53 6.97 -7.47
C ILE A 216 4.10 7.17 -6.08
N GLY A 217 3.82 8.34 -5.51
CA GLY A 217 4.10 8.64 -4.13
C GLY A 217 2.82 8.55 -3.31
N PHE A 218 2.94 8.29 -2.03
CA PHE A 218 1.83 8.41 -1.11
C PHE A 218 2.33 8.59 0.32
N ASN A 219 1.46 9.09 1.17
CA ASN A 219 1.66 9.11 2.61
C ASN A 219 0.33 8.75 3.27
N GLN A 220 0.13 9.02 4.55
CA GLN A 220 -1.13 8.63 5.22
C GLN A 220 -2.35 9.42 4.70
N ARG A 221 -2.13 10.57 4.05
CA ARG A 221 -3.19 11.51 3.68
C ARG A 221 -3.39 11.64 2.18
N PHE A 222 -2.31 11.61 1.43
CA PHE A 222 -2.27 12.01 0.03
C PHE A 222 -1.72 10.90 -0.85
N VAL A 223 -2.01 11.02 -2.14
CA VAL A 223 -1.40 10.27 -3.24
C VAL A 223 -0.77 11.30 -4.16
N TYR A 224 0.33 10.92 -4.80
CA TYR A 224 1.11 11.75 -5.70
C TYR A 224 1.32 10.97 -6.99
N VAL A 225 1.01 11.58 -8.13
CA VAL A 225 1.24 10.98 -9.45
C VAL A 225 2.30 11.77 -10.19
N PRO A 226 2.98 11.19 -11.19
CA PRO A 226 3.91 11.93 -12.00
C PRO A 226 3.32 13.21 -12.59
N LEU A 227 4.09 14.30 -12.53
CA LEU A 227 3.67 15.60 -13.06
C LEU A 227 3.39 15.53 -14.57
N GLU A 228 4.27 14.83 -15.30
CA GLU A 228 4.16 14.64 -16.74
C GLU A 228 4.28 13.16 -17.09
N LYS A 229 3.60 12.75 -18.16
CA LYS A 229 3.65 11.38 -18.66
C LYS A 229 5.06 11.08 -19.20
N GLY A 230 5.84 10.33 -18.44
CA GLY A 230 7.21 9.93 -18.78
C GLY A 230 8.26 10.48 -17.82
N SER A 231 7.98 11.58 -17.12
CA SER A 231 8.76 11.98 -15.95
C SER A 231 8.44 11.05 -14.78
N LYS A 232 9.45 10.65 -14.02
CA LYS A 232 9.31 9.74 -12.86
C LYS A 232 9.95 10.31 -11.59
N ASN A 233 10.64 11.44 -11.69
CA ASN A 233 11.35 12.09 -10.58
C ASN A 233 10.52 13.20 -9.92
N GLU A 234 9.49 13.72 -10.59
CA GLU A 234 8.60 14.75 -10.03
C GLU A 234 7.17 14.23 -9.92
N LEU A 235 6.66 14.17 -8.68
CA LEU A 235 5.32 13.72 -8.38
C LEU A 235 4.53 14.86 -7.71
N VAL A 236 3.27 15.03 -8.11
CA VAL A 236 2.38 16.06 -7.58
C VAL A 236 1.19 15.46 -6.90
N ARG A 237 0.75 16.10 -5.80
CA ARG A 237 -0.44 15.69 -5.08
C ARG A 237 -1.63 15.59 -6.02
N ALA A 238 -2.27 14.44 -5.99
CA ALA A 238 -3.35 14.05 -6.87
C ALA A 238 -4.58 13.63 -6.06
N ASP A 239 -5.71 14.26 -6.35
CA ASP A 239 -7.02 13.75 -5.96
C ASP A 239 -7.53 12.77 -7.01
N HIS A 240 -8.77 12.31 -6.82
CA HIS A 240 -9.42 11.41 -7.78
C HIS A 240 -9.48 12.00 -9.19
N GLY A 241 -9.75 13.30 -9.33
CA GLY A 241 -9.86 13.96 -10.64
C GLY A 241 -8.52 13.97 -11.37
N LYS A 242 -7.45 14.37 -10.69
CA LYS A 242 -6.09 14.39 -11.25
C LYS A 242 -5.59 12.99 -11.62
N ILE A 243 -5.88 11.97 -10.81
CA ILE A 243 -5.52 10.58 -11.15
C ILE A 243 -6.27 10.13 -12.42
N MET A 244 -7.55 10.45 -12.54
CA MET A 244 -8.34 10.12 -13.73
C MET A 244 -7.81 10.83 -14.98
N GLU A 245 -7.39 12.09 -14.86
CA GLU A 245 -6.76 12.84 -15.94
C GLU A 245 -5.43 12.20 -16.36
N TYR A 246 -4.54 11.91 -15.40
CA TYR A 246 -3.25 11.25 -15.64
C TYR A 246 -3.42 9.90 -16.37
N LEU A 247 -4.39 9.09 -15.94
CA LEU A 247 -4.69 7.80 -16.58
C LEU A 247 -5.41 7.94 -17.93
N GLY A 248 -5.96 9.12 -18.22
CA GLY A 248 -6.69 9.47 -19.44
C GLY A 248 -5.80 9.91 -20.60
N ALA A 249 -4.69 10.58 -20.28
CA ALA A 249 -3.64 11.00 -21.21
C ALA A 249 -2.86 9.81 -21.77
#